data_AF-A0A3M1CZL4-F1
#
_entry.id   AF-A0A3M1CZL4-F1
#
_cell.length_a   1.000
_cell.length_b   1.000
_cell.length_c   1.000
_cell.angle_alpha   90.00
_cell.angle_beta   90.00
_cell.angle_gamma   90.00
#
_symmetry.space_group_name_H-M   'P 1'
#
loop_
_entity.id
_entity.type
_entity.pdbx_description
1 polymer ?
#
loop_
_entity_poly.entity_id
_entity_poly.type
_entity_poly.pdbx_seq_one_letter_code
_entity_poly.pdbx_strand_id
1 'polypeptide(L)'
;LHNLFHFLHLRMDSHAQQEIRQYAKVMAEMVKTVCPLAFEAFMDYVVNAVSFSGPELKILQSRLGDFEPELEELVAAGLSKREARELIARLEHIRKL
;
A
#
# COMPACT_ATOMS: atom_id res chain seq x y z
N LEU A 1 1.87 17.88 0.48
CA LEU A 1 2.08 16.77 -0.48
C LEU A 1 0.82 15.95 -0.77
N HIS A 2 -0.12 15.81 0.17
CA HIS A 2 -1.31 14.97 -0.01
C HIS A 2 -2.04 15.12 -1.37
N ASN A 3 -2.44 16.34 -1.75
CA ASN A 3 -3.12 16.58 -3.02
C ASN A 3 -2.27 16.26 -4.25
N LEU A 4 -0.96 16.48 -4.15
CA LEU A 4 -0.03 16.15 -5.23
C LEU A 4 0.10 14.63 -5.39
N PHE A 5 0.23 13.89 -4.30
CA PHE A 5 0.25 12.43 -4.35
C PHE A 5 -1.05 11.85 -4.90
N HIS A 6 -2.20 12.42 -4.51
CA HIS A 6 -3.48 12.02 -5.09
C HIS A 6 -3.54 12.29 -6.61
N PHE A 7 -3.08 13.46 -7.06
CA PHE A 7 -2.96 13.76 -8.49
C PHE A 7 -2.04 12.77 -9.21
N LEU A 8 -0.85 12.50 -8.66
CA LEU A 8 0.13 11.58 -9.24
C LEU A 8 -0.43 10.17 -9.33
N HIS A 9 -1.13 9.69 -8.30
CA HIS A 9 -1.76 8.38 -8.30
C HIS A 9 -2.72 8.22 -9.48
N LEU A 10 -3.60 9.20 -9.71
CA LEU A 10 -4.57 9.15 -10.80
C LEU A 10 -3.94 9.35 -12.19
N ARG A 11 -2.85 10.12 -12.29
CA ARG A 11 -2.29 10.53 -13.59
C ARG A 11 -1.11 9.68 -14.05
N MET A 12 -0.49 8.91 -13.17
CA MET A 12 0.50 7.91 -13.55
C MET A 12 -0.14 6.60 -14.02
N ASP A 13 -1.43 6.39 -13.74
CA ASP A 13 -2.18 5.19 -14.09
C ASP A 13 -2.25 4.93 -15.61
N SER A 14 -2.31 3.65 -16.01
CA SER A 14 -2.37 3.24 -17.42
C SER A 14 -3.63 3.72 -18.14
N HIS A 15 -4.75 3.91 -17.42
CA HIS A 15 -6.01 4.42 -17.94
C HIS A 15 -5.97 5.94 -18.22
N ALA A 16 -4.99 6.67 -17.69
CA ALA A 16 -4.81 8.08 -18.01
C ALA A 16 -4.33 8.27 -19.46
N GLN A 17 -4.58 9.45 -20.04
CA GLN A 17 -4.05 9.81 -21.35
C GLN A 17 -2.52 9.82 -21.35
N GLN A 18 -1.89 9.47 -22.47
CA GLN A 18 -0.43 9.27 -22.51
C GLN A 18 0.33 10.55 -22.17
N GLU A 19 -0.14 11.69 -22.69
CA GLU A 19 0.49 12.99 -22.54
C GLU A 19 0.58 13.37 -21.06
N ILE A 20 -0.56 13.34 -20.34
CA ILE A 20 -0.58 13.70 -18.92
C ILE A 20 0.22 12.71 -18.06
N ARG A 21 0.27 11.43 -18.44
CA ARG A 21 1.07 10.43 -17.75
C ARG A 21 2.57 10.71 -17.86
N GLN A 22 3.05 11.17 -19.02
CA GLN A 22 4.45 11.55 -19.17
C GLN A 22 4.82 12.71 -18.26
N TYR A 23 3.97 13.75 -18.15
CA TYR A 23 4.17 14.84 -17.20
C TYR A 23 4.16 14.36 -15.74
N ALA A 24 3.18 13.53 -15.37
CA ALA A 24 3.06 13.00 -14.01
C ALA A 24 4.30 12.19 -13.60
N LYS A 25 4.88 11.40 -14.51
CA LYS A 25 6.12 10.65 -14.26
C LYS A 25 7.30 11.57 -13.96
N VAL A 26 7.47 12.65 -14.74
CA VAL A 26 8.54 13.64 -14.50
C VAL A 26 8.33 14.33 -13.14
N MET A 27 7.09 14.71 -12.82
CA MET A 27 6.75 15.30 -11.52
C MET A 27 7.03 14.32 -10.36
N ALA A 28 6.75 13.03 -10.53
CA ALA A 28 7.03 12.01 -9.54
C ALA A 28 8.53 11.90 -9.24
N GLU A 29 9.40 11.94 -10.26
CA GLU A 29 10.86 11.95 -10.06
C GLU A 29 11.34 13.21 -9.32
N MET A 30 10.73 14.37 -9.58
CA MET A 30 11.01 15.59 -8.81
C MET A 30 10.62 15.42 -7.33
N VAL A 31 9.44 14.87 -7.07
CA VAL A 31 8.96 14.61 -5.70
C VAL A 31 9.85 13.60 -4.98
N LYS A 32 10.26 12.52 -5.66
CA LYS A 32 11.22 11.54 -5.15
C LYS A 32 12.55 12.19 -4.76
N THR A 33 13.02 13.14 -5.56
CA THR A 33 14.27 13.86 -5.29
C THR A 33 14.13 14.82 -4.11
N VAL A 34 13.04 15.58 -4.03
CA VAL A 34 12.85 16.63 -3.02
C VAL A 34 12.43 16.07 -1.65
N CYS A 35 11.61 15.02 -1.64
CA CYS A 35 11.06 14.44 -0.41
C CYS A 35 11.02 12.90 -0.47
N PRO A 36 12.19 12.23 -0.49
CA PRO A 36 12.30 10.80 -0.73
C PRO A 36 11.49 9.94 0.25
N LEU A 37 11.52 10.25 1.54
CA LEU A 37 10.77 9.50 2.57
C LEU A 37 9.24 9.57 2.36
N ALA A 38 8.74 10.73 1.93
CA ALA A 38 7.32 10.89 1.63
C ALA A 38 6.92 10.17 0.34
N PHE A 39 7.83 10.14 -0.64
CA PHE A 39 7.63 9.41 -1.89
C PHE A 39 7.65 7.90 -1.67
N GLU A 40 8.54 7.38 -0.84
CA GLU A 40 8.60 5.97 -0.44
C GLU A 40 7.28 5.55 0.22
N ALA A 41 6.81 6.29 1.23
CA ALA A 41 5.52 6.03 1.85
C ALA A 41 4.33 6.11 0.84
N PHE A 42 4.40 7.01 -0.14
CA PHE A 42 3.39 7.08 -1.21
C PHE A 42 3.41 5.82 -2.08
N MET A 43 4.59 5.30 -2.43
CA MET A 43 4.71 4.07 -3.20
C MET A 43 4.18 2.87 -2.41
N ASP A 44 4.55 2.74 -1.13
CA ASP A 44 4.20 1.56 -0.32
C ASP A 44 2.73 1.50 0.08
N TYR A 45 2.15 2.63 0.50
CA TYR A 45 0.80 2.65 1.07
C TYR A 45 -0.29 3.13 0.11
N VAL A 46 0.07 3.67 -1.07
CA VAL A 46 -0.91 4.16 -2.05
C VAL A 46 -0.77 3.46 -3.39
N VAL A 47 0.41 3.54 -4.04
CA VAL A 47 0.58 3.04 -5.42
C VAL A 47 0.63 1.51 -5.48
N ASN A 48 1.39 0.88 -4.58
CA ASN A 48 1.58 -0.57 -4.55
C ASN A 48 0.64 -1.27 -3.54
N ALA A 49 -0.20 -0.50 -2.84
CA ALA A 49 -1.17 -1.04 -1.90
C ALA A 49 -2.43 -1.53 -2.63
N VAL A 50 -3.04 -2.59 -2.10
CA VAL A 50 -4.33 -3.10 -2.57
C VAL A 50 -5.32 -3.07 -1.42
N SER A 51 -6.53 -2.57 -1.69
CA SER A 51 -7.66 -2.65 -0.76
C SER A 51 -8.58 -3.80 -1.17
N PHE A 52 -9.05 -4.55 -0.18
CA PHE A 52 -10.04 -5.60 -0.37
C PHE A 52 -11.41 -5.14 0.15
N SER A 53 -12.45 -5.36 -0.63
CA SER A 53 -13.85 -5.21 -0.23
C SER A 53 -14.26 -6.29 0.77
N GLY A 54 -15.38 -6.07 1.46
CA GLY A 54 -15.92 -7.04 2.42
C GLY A 54 -16.13 -8.45 1.85
N PRO A 55 -16.76 -8.63 0.68
CA PRO A 55 -16.90 -9.93 0.04
C PRO A 55 -15.55 -10.59 -0.31
N GLU A 56 -14.58 -9.82 -0.81
CA GLU A 56 -13.24 -10.34 -1.11
C GLU A 56 -12.54 -10.84 0.17
N LEU A 57 -12.67 -10.10 1.28
CA LEU A 57 -12.13 -10.52 2.57
C LEU A 57 -12.76 -11.81 3.09
N LYS A 58 -14.07 -12.04 2.91
CA LYS A 58 -14.73 -13.30 3.29
C LYS A 58 -14.21 -14.50 2.50
N ILE A 59 -13.92 -14.31 1.21
CA ILE A 59 -13.30 -15.35 0.39
C ILE A 59 -11.89 -15.64 0.90
N LEU A 60 -11.10 -14.60 1.16
CA LEU A 60 -9.73 -14.73 1.68
C LEU A 60 -9.68 -15.35 3.09
N GLN A 61 -10.64 -15.05 3.96
CA GLN A 61 -10.75 -15.65 5.30
C GLN A 61 -10.75 -17.18 5.23
N SER A 62 -11.54 -17.75 4.32
CA SER A 62 -11.60 -19.22 4.14
C SER A 62 -10.30 -19.84 3.63
N ARG A 63 -9.38 -19.02 3.10
CA ARG A 63 -8.10 -19.42 2.50
C ARG A 63 -6.88 -19.02 3.31
N LEU A 64 -7.05 -18.26 4.39
CA LEU A 64 -5.97 -17.80 5.26
C LEU A 64 -5.29 -18.94 6.04
N GLY A 65 -5.99 -20.06 6.23
CA GLY A 65 -5.44 -21.24 6.89
C GLY A 65 -5.01 -20.96 8.32
N ASP A 66 -3.84 -21.49 8.69
CA ASP A 66 -3.16 -21.37 9.98
C ASP A 66 -2.05 -20.32 9.97
N PHE A 67 -2.07 -19.37 9.02
CA PHE A 67 -1.07 -18.30 8.95
C PHE A 67 -1.16 -17.38 10.17
N GLU A 68 -0.38 -17.69 11.21
CA GLU A 68 -0.28 -16.99 12.49
C GLU A 68 1.15 -16.52 12.73
N PRO A 69 1.60 -15.47 12.02
CA PRO A 69 2.97 -14.99 12.14
C PRO A 69 3.20 -14.33 13.50
N GLU A 70 4.37 -14.58 14.08
CA GLU A 70 4.81 -13.87 15.28
C GLU A 70 5.30 -12.45 14.95
N LEU A 71 5.29 -11.56 15.94
CA LEU A 71 5.72 -10.17 15.75
C LEU A 71 7.16 -10.10 15.24
N GLU A 72 8.04 -10.92 15.81
CA GLU A 72 9.46 -11.00 15.50
C GLU A 72 9.70 -11.46 14.05
N GLU A 73 8.91 -12.41 13.56
CA GLU A 73 8.98 -12.88 12.16
C GLU A 73 8.62 -11.77 11.18
N LEU A 74 7.56 -11.01 11.47
CA LEU A 74 7.13 -9.88 10.64
C LEU A 74 8.16 -8.74 10.64
N VAL A 75 8.78 -8.47 11.78
CA VAL A 75 9.84 -7.46 11.87
C VAL A 75 11.09 -7.91 11.11
N ALA A 76 11.47 -9.18 11.21
CA ALA A 76 12.57 -9.74 10.43
C ALA A 76 12.28 -9.72 8.91
N ALA A 77 11.00 -9.80 8.51
CA ALA A 77 10.55 -9.66 7.13
C ALA A 77 10.51 -8.20 6.62
N GLY A 78 10.86 -7.21 7.46
CA GLY A 78 11.02 -5.81 7.06
C GLY A 78 9.90 -4.86 7.51
N LEU A 79 8.90 -5.35 8.24
CA LEU A 79 7.87 -4.47 8.82
C LEU A 79 8.42 -3.74 10.06
N SER A 80 8.03 -2.49 10.26
CA SER A 80 8.22 -1.86 11.56
C SER A 80 7.39 -2.58 12.63
N LYS A 81 7.78 -2.44 13.90
CA LYS A 81 7.00 -2.99 15.03
C LYS A 81 5.55 -2.52 15.03
N ARG A 82 5.27 -1.31 14.51
CA ARG A 82 3.91 -0.79 14.41
C ARG A 82 3.13 -1.50 13.31
N GLU A 83 3.69 -1.59 12.11
CA GLU A 83 3.02 -2.23 10.97
C GLU A 83 2.80 -3.73 11.19
N ALA A 84 3.75 -4.41 11.85
CA ALA A 84 3.59 -5.81 12.23
C ALA A 84 2.37 -6.02 13.13
N ARG A 85 2.18 -5.16 14.15
CA ARG A 85 0.97 -5.20 15.01
C ARG A 85 -0.30 -4.87 14.23
N GLU A 86 -0.24 -3.91 13.32
CA GLU A 86 -1.38 -3.57 12.47
C GLU A 86 -1.77 -4.73 11.55
N LEU A 87 -0.80 -5.45 11.00
CA LEU A 87 -1.04 -6.64 10.19
C LEU A 87 -1.70 -7.75 11.03
N ILE A 88 -1.15 -8.06 12.20
CA ILE A 88 -1.74 -9.04 13.12
C ILE A 88 -3.19 -8.67 13.48
N ALA A 89 -3.45 -7.42 13.83
CA ALA A 89 -4.80 -6.94 14.13
C ALA A 89 -5.76 -7.06 12.92
N ARG A 90 -5.27 -6.79 11.70
CA ARG A 90 -6.05 -6.99 10.46
C ARG A 90 -6.36 -8.47 10.23
N LEU A 91 -5.41 -9.37 10.47
CA LEU A 91 -5.62 -10.82 10.36
C LEU A 91 -6.67 -11.32 11.36
N GLU A 92 -6.59 -10.88 12.63
CA GLU A 92 -7.60 -11.19 13.64
C GLU A 92 -8.99 -10.66 13.26
N HIS A 93 -9.07 -9.45 12.69
CA HIS A 93 -10.32 -8.91 12.19
C HIS A 93 -10.89 -9.77 11.06
N ILE A 94 -10.06 -10.17 10.09
CA ILE A 94 -10.49 -11.03 8.98
C ILE A 94 -11.01 -12.38 9.48
N ARG A 95 -10.39 -12.96 10.52
CA ARG A 95 -10.85 -14.23 11.12
C ARG A 95 -12.23 -14.14 11.77
N LYS A 96 -12.65 -12.95 12.20
CA LYS A 96 -13.95 -12.69 12.84
C LYS A 96 -15.09 -12.36 11.86
N LEU A 97 -14.79 -12.17 10.57
CA LEU A 97 -15.78 -11.84 9.53
C LEU A 97 -16.70 -13.02 9.17
#